data_AF-A0A1C4NRT0-F1
#
_entry.id   AF-A0A1C4NRT0-F1
#
_cell.length_a   1.000
_cell.length_b   1.000
_cell.length_c   1.000
_cell.angle_alpha   90.00
_cell.angle_beta   90.00
_cell.angle_gamma   90.00
#
_symmetry.space_group_name_H-M   'P 1'
#
loop_
_entity.id
_entity.type
_entity.pdbx_description
1 polymer ?
#
loop_
_entity_poly.entity_id
_entity_poly.type
_entity_poly.pdbx_seq_one_letter_code
_entity_poly.pdbx_strand_id
1 'polypeptide(L)' 'MVVWSCNSGPNQQWIPNADGTITGVQSGLCLDVTGAGTANGTLAELWNCTGGSNQKWSLQ' A
#
# COMPACT_ATOMS: atom_id res chain seq x y z
N MET A 1 -1.19 -2.93 -8.50
CA MET A 1 -2.35 -3.26 -7.64
C MET A 1 -3.62 -3.30 -8.50
N VAL A 2 -4.68 -3.98 -8.08
CA VAL A 2 -5.97 -4.00 -8.80
C VAL A 2 -7.15 -3.85 -7.84
N VAL A 3 -8.27 -3.35 -8.36
CA VAL A 3 -9.57 -3.39 -7.66
C VAL A 3 -10.27 -4.68 -8.05
N TRP A 4 -10.88 -5.35 -7.07
CA TRP A 4 -11.62 -6.58 -7.26
C TRP A 4 -12.83 -6.60 -6.34
N SER A 5 -13.87 -7.37 -6.70
CA SER A 5 -15.07 -7.51 -5.86
C SER A 5 -14.69 -7.93 -4.43
N CYS A 6 -15.36 -7.32 -3.45
CA CYS A 6 -15.15 -7.62 -2.03
C CYS A 6 -15.47 -9.09 -1.75
N ASN A 7 -14.49 -9.84 -1.27
CA ASN A 7 -14.62 -11.28 -1.01
C ASN A 7 -14.15 -11.69 0.39
N SER A 8 -13.91 -10.73 1.29
CA SER A 8 -13.39 -10.94 2.66
C SER A 8 -12.00 -11.62 2.75
N GLY A 9 -11.35 -11.90 1.61
CA GLY A 9 -10.03 -12.53 1.57
C GLY A 9 -8.96 -11.64 2.22
N PRO A 10 -7.94 -12.25 2.86
CA PRO A 10 -6.89 -11.50 3.56
C PRO A 10 -6.05 -10.62 2.63
N ASN A 11 -6.08 -10.88 1.32
CA ASN A 11 -5.43 -10.05 0.30
C ASN A 11 -6.19 -8.75 -0.02
N GLN A 12 -7.37 -8.55 0.57
CA GLN A 12 -8.16 -7.31 0.49
C GLN A 12 -8.26 -6.62 1.86
N GLN A 13 -7.55 -7.12 2.88
CA GLN A 13 -7.51 -6.54 4.22
C GLN A 13 -6.22 -5.76 4.41
N TRP A 14 -6.32 -4.62 5.10
CA TRP A 14 -5.25 -3.64 5.22
C TRP A 14 -5.11 -3.17 6.67
N ILE A 15 -3.88 -2.90 7.10
CA ILE A 15 -3.56 -2.38 8.43
C ILE A 15 -2.93 -0.99 8.24
N PRO A 16 -3.66 0.09 8.57
CA PRO A 16 -3.06 1.42 8.72
C PRO A 16 -2.19 1.45 9.98
N ASN A 17 -0.91 1.76 9.82
CA ASN A 17 0.04 1.78 10.92
C ASN A 17 0.27 3.21 11.44
N ALA A 18 0.64 3.33 12.72
CA ALA A 18 0.90 4.62 13.36
C ALA A 18 2.08 5.39 12.72
N ASP A 19 2.98 4.70 12.02
CA ASP A 19 4.10 5.31 11.31
C ASP A 19 3.72 5.87 9.93
N GLY A 20 2.45 5.79 9.54
CA GLY A 20 1.92 6.27 8.27
C GLY A 20 1.99 5.25 7.12
N THR A 21 2.56 4.07 7.32
CA THR A 21 2.46 2.99 6.32
C THR A 21 1.09 2.33 6.34
N ILE A 22 0.72 1.70 5.23
CA ILE A 22 -0.43 0.79 5.16
C ILE A 22 0.10 -0.57 4.71
N THR A 23 -0.09 -1.62 5.50
CA THR A 23 0.36 -2.98 5.16
C THR A 23 -0.80 -3.89 4.76
N GLY A 24 -0.57 -4.76 3.78
CA GLY A 24 -1.53 -5.81 3.41
C GLY A 24 -1.49 -6.95 4.43
N VAL A 25 -2.64 -7.40 4.92
CA VAL A 25 -2.72 -8.48 5.93
C VAL A 25 -2.13 -9.79 5.42
N GLN A 26 -2.42 -10.17 4.16
CA GLN A 26 -1.89 -11.42 3.59
C GLN A 26 -0.38 -11.37 3.35
N SER A 27 0.14 -10.27 2.82
CA SER A 27 1.52 -10.19 2.33
C SER A 27 2.51 -9.68 3.36
N GLY A 28 2.06 -8.88 4.33
CA GLY A 28 2.92 -8.10 5.22
C GLY A 28 3.68 -6.97 4.52
N LEU A 29 3.41 -6.71 3.23
CA LEU A 29 4.07 -5.68 2.42
C LEU A 29 3.34 -4.35 2.53
N CYS A 30 4.07 -3.26 2.31
CA CYS A 30 3.55 -1.90 2.36
C CYS A 30 2.92 -1.49 1.02
N LEU A 31 1.86 -0.68 1.08
CA LEU A 31 1.33 0.09 -0.03
C LEU A 31 2.40 1.10 -0.46
N ASP A 32 2.87 0.98 -1.70
CA ASP A 32 4.01 1.72 -2.23
C ASP A 32 3.65 2.39 -3.56
N VAL A 33 4.18 3.60 -3.80
CA VAL A 33 4.19 4.24 -5.11
C VAL A 33 5.45 3.85 -5.88
N THR A 34 5.29 3.05 -6.95
CA THR A 34 6.39 2.39 -7.68
C THR A 34 7.52 3.37 -8.03
N GLY A 35 8.74 3.02 -7.60
CA GLY A 35 9.95 3.78 -7.87
C GLY A 35 9.96 5.20 -7.29
N ALA A 36 9.10 5.49 -6.29
CA ALA A 36 8.88 6.81 -5.73
C ALA A 36 8.49 7.88 -6.77
N GLY A 37 7.84 7.47 -7.86
CA GLY A 37 7.40 8.40 -8.91
C GLY A 37 6.30 9.34 -8.40
N THR A 38 6.36 10.60 -8.83
CA THR A 38 5.40 11.65 -8.43
C THR A 38 4.52 12.13 -9.59
N ALA A 39 4.70 11.53 -10.78
CA ALA A 39 3.93 11.90 -11.96
C ALA A 39 2.54 11.23 -11.95
N ASN A 40 1.57 11.85 -12.59
CA ASN A 40 0.25 11.23 -12.77
C ASN A 40 0.38 9.91 -13.51
N GLY A 41 -0.29 8.87 -12.99
CA GLY A 41 -0.22 7.52 -13.54
C GLY A 41 0.91 6.66 -12.99
N THR A 42 1.77 7.17 -12.09
CA THR A 42 2.64 6.29 -11.31
C THR A 42 1.78 5.28 -10.55
N LEU A 43 2.11 4.00 -10.71
CA LEU A 43 1.31 2.90 -10.19
C LEU A 43 1.54 2.72 -8.69
N ALA A 44 0.52 2.16 -8.04
CA ALA A 44 0.63 1.61 -6.70
C ALA A 44 0.95 0.11 -6.74
N GLU A 45 1.82 -0.31 -5.84
CA GLU A 45 2.27 -1.70 -5.69
C GLU A 45 2.32 -2.14 -4.22
N LEU A 46 2.65 -3.42 -4.02
CA LEU A 46 3.00 -3.97 -2.74
C LEU A 46 4.51 -4.19 -2.74
N TRP A 47 5.21 -3.51 -1.84
CA TRP A 47 6.67 -3.59 -1.77
C TRP A 47 7.14 -3.79 -0.33
N ASN A 48 8.38 -4.26 -0.18
CA ASN A 48 9.00 -4.37 1.13
C ASN A 48 8.92 -3.03 1.86
N CYS A 49 8.53 -3.03 3.14
CA CYS A 49 8.46 -1.80 3.92
C CYS A 49 9.87 -1.23 4.10
N THR A 50 10.14 -0.06 3.52
CA THR A 50 11.44 0.62 3.55
C THR A 50 11.44 1.85 4.46
N GLY A 51 10.26 2.34 4.86
CA GLY A 51 10.12 3.61 5.58
C GLY A 51 10.24 4.84 4.67
N GLY A 52 10.41 4.65 3.36
CA GLY A 52 10.41 5.72 2.36
C GLY A 52 9.11 6.52 2.35
N SER A 53 9.20 7.79 1.95
CA SER A 53 8.04 8.70 1.86
C SER A 53 6.98 8.22 0.87
N ASN A 54 7.38 7.48 -0.17
CA ASN A 54 6.49 6.84 -1.15
C ASN A 54 5.65 5.69 -0.58
N GLN A 55 5.84 5.35 0.70
CA GLN A 55 5.05 4.36 1.43
C GLN A 55 4.24 5.00 2.57
N LYS A 56 4.16 6.33 2.64
CA LYS A 56 3.45 7.06 3.70
C LYS A 56 2.16 7.65 3.15
N TRP A 57 1.06 7.35 3.83
CA TRP A 57 -0.30 7.68 3.41
C TRP A 57 -1.03 8.41 4.52
N SER A 58 -1.82 9.42 4.15
CA SER A 58 -2.78 10.07 5.04
C SER A 58 -4.17 9.56 4.70
N LEU A 59 -4.85 8.99 5.69
CA LEU A 59 -6.26 8.64 5.60
C LEU A 59 -7.05 9.85 6.10
N GLN A 60 -7.91 10.40 5.24
CA GLN A 60 -8.82 11.48 5.58
C GLN A 60 -10.23 10.97 5.78
#